data_AF-A0A6S7GR45-F1
#
_entry.id   AF-A0A6S7GR45-F1
#
_cell.length_a   1.000
_cell.length_b   1.000
_cell.length_c   1.000
_cell.angle_alpha   90.00
_cell.angle_beta   90.00
_cell.angle_gamma   90.00
#
_symmetry.space_group_name_H-M   'P 1'
#
loop_
_entity.id
_entity.type
_entity.pdbx_description
1 polymer ?
#
loop_
_entity_poly.entity_id
_entity_poly.type
_entity_poly.pdbx_seq_one_letter_code
_entity_poly.pdbx_strand_id
1 'polypeptide(L)'
;MDLIKKMLSIPLERPLTNTQRFTFVSATIAYIIAGLGMTFTPGLWNMAVLLDVAAGGRGYFILAGAGLVDIGLCYVVLSRNKSSQIPNHGPLLGTVVSRLLIINAILITFYTQGIINARFGLMFSILDSTLSIQTYIIWSRENKDASFMKFLQEIWSTVNPFSAKPPPYMIFQALGFAQFFMSFTATSILMSSGVVPSTIQGSHTEGLLRSYFVTMAVHAVLQILASGARNDSFPIASVFYRVIWNIPVFFLLAMTSQIPRGLANILIIYDVMFIVVTVVLFAREHRVKMK
;
A
#
# COMPACT_ATOMS: atom_id res chain seq x y z
N MET A 1 -7.15 22.44 6.59
CA MET A 1 -7.95 22.29 5.35
C MET A 1 -7.07 22.28 4.10
N ASP A 2 -6.03 23.11 4.01
CA ASP A 2 -5.19 23.22 2.79
C ASP A 2 -4.32 21.99 2.50
N LEU A 3 -3.82 21.29 3.53
CA LEU A 3 -3.05 20.05 3.35
C LEU A 3 -3.89 18.91 2.76
N ILE A 4 -5.16 18.77 3.18
CA ILE A 4 -6.08 17.75 2.63
C ILE A 4 -6.41 18.07 1.17
N LYS A 5 -6.64 19.36 0.86
CA LYS A 5 -6.83 19.80 -0.52
C LYS A 5 -5.59 19.51 -1.38
N LYS A 6 -4.38 19.79 -0.88
CA LYS A 6 -3.12 19.48 -1.57
C LYS A 6 -2.91 17.97 -1.75
N MET A 7 -3.16 17.18 -0.70
CA MET A 7 -3.08 15.71 -0.74
C MET A 7 -4.00 15.13 -1.80
N LEU A 8 -5.23 15.63 -1.88
CA LEU A 8 -6.22 15.14 -2.83
C LEU A 8 -6.17 15.85 -4.18
N SER A 9 -5.25 16.79 -4.41
CA SER A 9 -5.21 17.63 -5.63
C SER A 9 -6.56 18.30 -5.92
N ILE A 10 -7.02 19.14 -4.97
CA ILE A 10 -8.27 19.93 -5.07
C ILE A 10 -7.92 21.43 -5.11
N PRO A 11 -8.33 22.17 -6.17
CA PRO A 11 -8.92 21.66 -7.41
C PRO A 11 -7.92 20.80 -8.20
N LEU A 12 -8.43 20.02 -9.16
CA LEU A 12 -7.57 19.25 -10.05
C LEU A 12 -6.71 20.20 -10.89
N GLU A 13 -5.41 19.93 -10.97
CA GLU A 13 -4.51 20.71 -11.82
C GLU A 13 -4.70 20.41 -13.31
N ARG A 14 -5.15 19.19 -13.63
CA ARG A 14 -5.48 18.72 -14.98
C ARG A 14 -6.69 17.79 -14.93
N PRO A 15 -7.52 17.74 -15.99
CA PRO A 15 -8.57 16.74 -16.09
C PRO A 15 -8.02 15.32 -15.93
N LEU A 16 -8.76 14.45 -15.25
CA LEU A 16 -8.35 13.05 -15.08
C LEU A 16 -8.49 12.29 -16.40
N THR A 17 -7.45 11.52 -16.73
CA THR A 17 -7.43 10.51 -17.80
C THR A 17 -8.41 9.37 -17.51
N ASN A 18 -8.72 8.55 -18.51
CA ASN A 18 -9.57 7.38 -18.29
C ASN A 18 -8.91 6.39 -17.34
N THR A 19 -7.60 6.17 -17.49
CA THR A 19 -6.83 5.32 -16.56
C THR A 19 -6.93 5.85 -15.13
N GLN A 20 -6.76 7.15 -14.91
CA GLN A 20 -6.85 7.75 -13.57
C GLN A 20 -8.24 7.64 -12.96
N ARG A 21 -9.30 7.92 -13.74
CA ARG A 21 -10.69 7.77 -13.27
C ARG A 21 -10.97 6.34 -12.84
N PHE A 22 -10.56 5.37 -13.67
CA PHE A 22 -10.71 3.96 -13.37
C PHE A 22 -9.94 3.58 -12.09
N THR A 23 -8.68 3.99 -11.96
CA THR A 23 -7.89 3.73 -10.74
C THR A 23 -8.52 4.39 -9.51
N PHE A 24 -9.01 5.62 -9.60
CA PHE A 24 -9.66 6.31 -8.49
C PHE A 24 -10.92 5.58 -8.01
N VAL A 25 -11.80 5.19 -8.93
CA VAL A 25 -13.05 4.48 -8.59
C VAL A 25 -12.75 3.08 -8.05
N SER A 26 -11.90 2.32 -8.72
CA SER A 26 -11.51 0.98 -8.26
C SER A 26 -10.77 1.02 -6.92
N ALA A 27 -9.90 2.00 -6.68
CA ALA A 27 -9.26 2.22 -5.38
C ALA A 27 -10.29 2.39 -4.26
N THR A 28 -11.28 3.24 -4.50
CA THR A 28 -12.34 3.54 -3.53
C THR A 28 -13.17 2.29 -3.22
N ILE A 29 -13.60 1.56 -4.24
CA ILE A 29 -14.51 0.41 -4.06
C ILE A 29 -13.74 -0.83 -3.59
N ALA A 30 -12.72 -1.24 -4.35
CA ALA A 30 -12.04 -2.52 -4.16
C ALA A 30 -11.07 -2.54 -3.00
N TYR A 31 -10.55 -1.38 -2.56
CA TYR A 31 -9.56 -1.31 -1.48
C TYR A 31 -10.07 -0.54 -0.27
N ILE A 32 -10.60 0.68 -0.42
CA ILE A 32 -11.10 1.44 0.74
C ILE A 32 -12.35 0.79 1.32
N ILE A 33 -13.43 0.63 0.55
CA ILE A 33 -14.68 0.06 1.07
C ILE A 33 -14.47 -1.39 1.53
N ALA A 34 -13.77 -2.21 0.74
CA ALA A 34 -13.46 -3.58 1.12
C ALA A 34 -12.59 -3.66 2.38
N GLY A 35 -11.53 -2.84 2.47
CA GLY A 35 -10.65 -2.76 3.63
C GLY A 35 -11.39 -2.32 4.89
N LEU A 36 -12.23 -1.28 4.80
CA LEU A 36 -13.09 -0.86 5.91
C LEU A 36 -14.04 -1.99 6.33
N GLY A 37 -14.59 -2.73 5.36
CA GLY A 37 -15.38 -3.93 5.61
C GLY A 37 -14.59 -4.99 6.39
N MET A 38 -13.34 -5.26 6.01
CA MET A 38 -12.48 -6.22 6.71
C MET A 38 -12.11 -5.74 8.12
N THR A 39 -11.89 -4.44 8.29
CA THR A 39 -11.55 -3.82 9.59
C THR A 39 -12.75 -3.82 10.54
N PHE A 40 -13.93 -3.39 10.10
CA PHE A 40 -15.09 -3.21 10.98
C PHE A 40 -15.99 -4.44 11.07
N THR A 41 -16.04 -5.26 10.02
CA THR A 41 -16.86 -6.47 9.95
C THR A 41 -16.05 -7.72 9.60
N PRO A 42 -14.95 -8.02 10.33
CA PRO A 42 -14.05 -9.14 10.00
C PRO A 42 -14.75 -10.50 9.99
N GLY A 43 -15.84 -10.66 10.75
CA GLY A 43 -16.64 -11.89 10.75
C GLY A 43 -17.32 -12.17 9.41
N LEU A 44 -17.86 -11.15 8.74
CA LEU A 44 -18.47 -11.29 7.41
C LEU A 44 -17.43 -11.70 6.38
N TRP A 45 -16.24 -11.11 6.46
CA TRP A 45 -15.12 -11.47 5.58
C TRP A 45 -14.63 -12.89 5.85
N ASN A 46 -14.55 -13.29 7.12
CA ASN A 46 -14.20 -14.67 7.45
C ASN A 46 -15.23 -15.67 6.93
N MET A 47 -16.53 -15.34 6.96
CA MET A 47 -17.58 -16.17 6.37
C MET A 47 -17.44 -16.28 4.84
N ALA A 48 -17.04 -15.20 4.16
CA ALA A 48 -16.85 -15.21 2.72
C ALA A 48 -15.66 -16.07 2.29
N VAL A 49 -14.51 -15.93 2.97
CA VAL A 49 -13.27 -16.64 2.61
C VAL A 49 -13.11 -17.99 3.32
N LEU A 50 -13.88 -18.26 4.37
CA LEU A 50 -13.77 -19.44 5.23
C LEU A 50 -12.33 -19.72 5.72
N LEU A 51 -11.62 -18.67 6.15
CA LEU A 51 -10.35 -18.89 6.83
C LEU A 51 -10.68 -19.48 8.21
N ASP A 52 -10.11 -20.64 8.52
CA ASP A 52 -10.24 -21.22 9.85
C ASP A 52 -9.33 -20.44 10.81
N VAL A 53 -9.87 -19.35 11.34
CA VAL A 53 -9.18 -18.42 12.22
C VAL A 53 -9.76 -18.58 13.62
N ALA A 54 -8.93 -19.03 14.55
CA ALA A 54 -9.29 -19.14 15.95
C ALA A 54 -9.80 -17.80 16.52
N ALA A 55 -10.52 -17.83 17.64
CA ALA A 55 -11.13 -16.64 18.26
C ALA A 55 -10.13 -15.47 18.49
N GLY A 56 -8.84 -15.77 18.66
CA GLY A 56 -7.76 -14.78 18.81
C GLY A 56 -7.18 -14.21 17.50
N GLY A 57 -7.58 -14.70 16.32
CA GLY A 57 -7.03 -14.26 15.03
C GLY A 57 -7.77 -13.09 14.38
N ARG A 58 -8.87 -12.62 14.99
CA ARG A 58 -9.68 -11.49 14.50
C ARG A 58 -8.85 -10.21 14.38
N GLY A 59 -7.93 -9.93 15.30
CA GLY A 59 -7.07 -8.76 15.24
C GLY A 59 -6.21 -8.70 13.98
N TYR A 60 -5.76 -9.84 13.47
CA TYR A 60 -4.94 -9.92 12.26
C TYR A 60 -5.75 -9.69 10.97
N PHE A 61 -7.04 -10.08 10.98
CA PHE A 61 -7.97 -9.66 9.93
C PHE A 61 -8.14 -8.14 9.89
N ILE A 62 -8.28 -7.53 11.06
CA ILE A 62 -8.44 -6.07 11.19
C ILE A 62 -7.17 -5.37 10.69
N LEU A 63 -5.98 -5.87 11.03
CA LEU A 63 -4.71 -5.37 10.51
C LEU A 63 -4.65 -5.45 8.98
N ALA A 64 -4.92 -6.63 8.40
CA ALA A 64 -4.93 -6.80 6.94
C ALA A 64 -5.92 -5.85 6.26
N GLY A 65 -7.13 -5.70 6.81
CA GLY A 65 -8.13 -4.75 6.33
C GLY A 65 -7.66 -3.29 6.41
N ALA A 66 -7.01 -2.90 7.52
CA ALA A 66 -6.48 -1.55 7.69
C ALA A 66 -5.41 -1.23 6.63
N GLY A 67 -4.53 -2.20 6.34
CA GLY A 67 -3.53 -2.07 5.28
C GLY A 67 -4.14 -1.91 3.88
N LEU A 68 -5.28 -2.56 3.59
CA LEU A 68 -6.03 -2.34 2.34
C LEU A 68 -6.61 -0.93 2.24
N VAL A 69 -7.11 -0.35 3.35
CA VAL A 69 -7.58 1.04 3.38
C VAL A 69 -6.46 2.00 3.00
N ASP A 70 -5.28 1.81 3.58
CA ASP A 70 -4.09 2.60 3.27
C ASP A 70 -3.67 2.48 1.79
N ILE A 71 -3.68 1.25 1.24
CA ILE A 71 -3.43 1.00 -0.18
C ILE A 71 -4.42 1.81 -1.03
N GLY A 72 -5.70 1.73 -0.69
CA GLY A 72 -6.78 2.44 -1.37
C GLY A 72 -6.59 3.95 -1.35
N LEU A 73 -6.26 4.54 -0.19
CA LEU A 73 -5.97 5.96 -0.10
C LEU A 73 -4.76 6.35 -0.94
N CYS A 74 -3.69 5.55 -0.91
CA CYS A 74 -2.50 5.78 -1.72
C CYS A 74 -2.84 5.77 -3.22
N TYR A 75 -3.66 4.84 -3.70
CA TYR A 75 -4.14 4.83 -5.08
C TYR A 75 -5.01 6.04 -5.42
N VAL A 76 -5.89 6.47 -4.51
CA VAL A 76 -6.69 7.69 -4.70
C VAL A 76 -5.79 8.92 -4.87
N VAL A 77 -4.79 9.07 -4.01
CA VAL A 77 -3.85 10.21 -4.07
C VAL A 77 -3.00 10.15 -5.34
N LEU A 78 -2.52 8.96 -5.70
CA LEU A 78 -1.69 8.77 -6.89
C LEU A 78 -2.49 9.05 -8.17
N SER A 79 -3.68 8.46 -8.30
CA SER A 79 -4.55 8.63 -9.46
C SER A 79 -5.05 10.06 -9.66
N ARG A 80 -5.16 10.86 -8.60
CA ARG A 80 -5.60 12.25 -8.72
C ARG A 80 -4.49 13.25 -9.01
N ASN A 81 -3.23 12.87 -8.78
CA ASN A 81 -2.11 13.78 -8.99
C ASN A 81 -1.71 13.85 -10.47
N LYS A 82 -1.34 15.03 -10.96
CA LYS A 82 -0.86 15.25 -12.34
C LYS A 82 0.43 14.48 -12.68
N SER A 83 1.23 14.10 -11.67
CA SER A 83 2.49 13.37 -11.85
C SER A 83 2.29 11.94 -12.37
N SER A 84 1.04 11.48 -12.42
CA SER A 84 0.61 10.19 -12.94
C SER A 84 -0.05 10.30 -14.32
N GLN A 85 0.17 11.41 -15.01
CA GLN A 85 -0.28 11.69 -16.38
C GLN A 85 0.91 11.98 -17.30
N ILE A 86 0.64 12.09 -18.61
CA ILE A 86 1.60 12.54 -19.63
C ILE A 86 2.46 13.71 -19.12
N PRO A 87 3.80 13.58 -19.22
CA PRO A 87 4.55 12.52 -19.92
C PRO A 87 4.84 11.23 -19.12
N ASN A 88 4.36 11.07 -17.89
CA ASN A 88 4.70 9.95 -17.02
C ASN A 88 3.47 9.23 -16.44
N HIS A 89 3.08 8.08 -17.00
CA HIS A 89 2.09 7.19 -16.38
C HIS A 89 2.73 6.09 -15.52
N GLY A 90 4.06 6.08 -15.42
CA GLY A 90 4.86 5.11 -14.67
C GLY A 90 4.31 4.82 -13.27
N PRO A 91 3.84 5.81 -12.49
CA PRO A 91 3.28 5.52 -11.18
C PRO A 91 2.01 4.68 -11.18
N LEU A 92 1.15 4.79 -12.19
CA LEU A 92 -0.04 3.93 -12.30
C LEU A 92 0.31 2.60 -12.95
N LEU A 93 1.16 2.61 -13.98
CA LEU A 93 1.59 1.39 -14.68
C LEU A 93 2.42 0.46 -13.79
N GLY A 94 3.24 0.99 -12.89
CA GLY A 94 4.04 0.17 -11.96
C GLY A 94 3.17 -0.69 -11.05
N THR A 95 1.93 -0.26 -10.81
CA THR A 95 0.96 -0.97 -9.97
C THR A 95 0.40 -2.21 -10.67
N VAL A 96 0.38 -2.22 -12.01
CA VAL A 96 0.01 -3.39 -12.82
C VAL A 96 1.01 -4.53 -12.57
N VAL A 97 2.31 -4.24 -12.58
CA VAL A 97 3.36 -5.26 -12.34
C VAL A 97 3.26 -5.81 -10.91
N SER A 98 3.10 -4.91 -9.92
CA SER A 98 2.97 -5.31 -8.52
C SER A 98 1.78 -6.24 -8.31
N ARG A 99 0.58 -5.85 -8.75
CA ARG A 99 -0.65 -6.62 -8.59
C ARG A 99 -0.65 -7.92 -9.41
N LEU A 100 -0.21 -7.88 -10.67
CA LEU A 100 -0.29 -9.03 -11.57
C LEU A 100 0.78 -10.09 -11.29
N LEU A 101 1.99 -9.69 -10.91
CA LEU A 101 3.10 -10.62 -10.73
C LEU A 101 3.43 -10.82 -9.25
N ILE A 102 3.73 -9.74 -8.53
CA ILE A 102 4.27 -9.83 -7.17
C ILE A 102 3.20 -10.38 -6.22
N ILE A 103 1.99 -9.82 -6.21
CA ILE A 103 0.92 -10.27 -5.31
C ILE A 103 0.52 -11.71 -5.62
N ASN A 104 0.34 -12.07 -6.88
CA ASN A 104 0.01 -13.45 -7.26
C ASN A 104 1.10 -14.45 -6.83
N ALA A 105 2.39 -14.14 -7.02
CA ALA A 105 3.48 -14.99 -6.57
C ALA A 105 3.48 -15.19 -5.05
N ILE A 106 3.20 -14.12 -4.29
CA ILE A 106 3.09 -14.17 -2.82
C ILE A 106 1.90 -15.02 -2.39
N LEU A 107 0.72 -14.82 -2.99
CA LEU A 107 -0.48 -15.57 -2.64
C LEU A 107 -0.32 -17.06 -2.96
N ILE A 108 0.29 -17.41 -4.10
CA ILE A 108 0.65 -18.80 -4.42
C ILE A 108 1.59 -19.36 -3.34
N THR A 109 2.61 -18.59 -2.95
CA THR A 109 3.56 -19.00 -1.90
C THR A 109 2.83 -19.28 -0.58
N PHE A 110 1.98 -18.36 -0.12
CA PHE A 110 1.23 -18.52 1.12
C PHE A 110 0.28 -19.72 1.06
N TYR A 111 -0.34 -19.97 -0.10
CA TYR A 111 -1.19 -21.14 -0.31
C TYR A 111 -0.38 -22.45 -0.24
N THR A 112 0.78 -22.51 -0.90
CA THR A 112 1.65 -23.71 -0.85
C THR A 112 2.22 -23.97 0.55
N GLN A 113 2.35 -22.94 1.37
CA GLN A 113 2.75 -23.04 2.78
C GLN A 113 1.59 -23.42 3.72
N GLY A 114 0.35 -23.50 3.22
CA GLY A 114 -0.83 -23.81 4.02
C GLY A 114 -1.27 -22.70 4.98
N ILE A 115 -0.69 -21.51 4.89
CA ILE A 115 -1.00 -20.38 5.78
C ILE A 115 -2.15 -19.50 5.26
N ILE A 116 -2.62 -19.72 4.03
CA ILE A 116 -3.91 -19.22 3.54
C ILE A 116 -4.64 -20.33 2.80
N ASN A 117 -5.96 -20.25 2.73
CA ASN A 117 -6.76 -21.16 1.93
C ASN A 117 -6.91 -20.67 0.47
N ALA A 118 -7.38 -21.55 -0.41
CA ALA A 118 -7.55 -21.23 -1.82
C ALA A 118 -8.57 -20.10 -2.06
N ARG A 119 -9.62 -20.00 -1.24
CA ARG A 119 -10.67 -18.97 -1.41
C ARG A 119 -10.11 -17.57 -1.19
N PHE A 120 -9.35 -17.38 -0.11
CA PHE A 120 -8.67 -16.13 0.18
C PHE A 120 -7.69 -15.77 -0.95
N GLY A 121 -6.82 -16.72 -1.34
CA GLY A 121 -5.88 -16.52 -2.43
C GLY A 121 -6.56 -16.13 -3.75
N LEU A 122 -7.55 -16.90 -4.20
CA LEU A 122 -8.27 -16.67 -5.45
C LEU A 122 -9.03 -15.33 -5.44
N MET A 123 -9.67 -14.96 -4.33
CA MET A 123 -10.40 -13.70 -4.24
C MET A 123 -9.49 -12.50 -4.54
N PHE A 124 -8.33 -12.42 -3.88
CA PHE A 124 -7.38 -11.33 -4.11
C PHE A 124 -6.68 -11.45 -5.46
N SER A 125 -6.29 -12.65 -5.88
CA SER A 125 -5.69 -12.88 -7.20
C SER A 125 -6.59 -12.47 -8.35
N ILE A 126 -7.88 -12.82 -8.32
CA ILE A 126 -8.85 -12.44 -9.35
C ILE A 126 -9.07 -10.93 -9.34
N LEU A 127 -9.24 -10.32 -8.16
CA LEU A 127 -9.44 -8.89 -8.03
C LEU A 127 -8.25 -8.11 -8.60
N ASP A 128 -7.04 -8.37 -8.10
CA ASP A 128 -5.83 -7.63 -8.48
C ASP A 128 -5.47 -7.87 -9.94
N SER A 129 -5.59 -9.10 -10.44
CA SER A 129 -5.32 -9.40 -11.86
C SER A 129 -6.33 -8.69 -12.77
N THR A 130 -7.62 -8.72 -12.43
CA THR A 130 -8.67 -8.04 -13.20
C THR A 130 -8.43 -6.54 -13.26
N LEU A 131 -8.19 -5.89 -12.12
CA LEU A 131 -7.92 -4.46 -12.05
C LEU A 131 -6.64 -4.09 -12.81
N SER A 132 -5.61 -4.93 -12.77
CA SER A 132 -4.34 -4.72 -13.49
C SER A 132 -4.50 -4.79 -15.00
N ILE A 133 -5.19 -5.83 -15.48
CA ILE A 133 -5.48 -6.02 -16.91
C ILE A 133 -6.33 -4.86 -17.43
N GLN A 134 -7.38 -4.48 -16.70
CA GLN A 134 -8.22 -3.34 -17.08
C GLN A 134 -7.45 -2.02 -17.09
N THR A 135 -6.60 -1.77 -16.09
CA THR A 135 -5.73 -0.57 -16.05
C THR A 135 -4.83 -0.51 -17.29
N TYR A 136 -4.18 -1.62 -17.64
CA TYR A 136 -3.32 -1.70 -18.82
C TYR A 136 -4.10 -1.48 -20.12
N ILE A 137 -5.26 -2.14 -20.30
CA ILE A 137 -6.10 -2.01 -21.50
C ILE A 137 -6.61 -0.58 -21.67
N ILE A 138 -7.05 0.07 -20.59
CA ILE A 138 -7.54 1.45 -20.65
C ILE A 138 -6.40 2.38 -21.04
N TRP A 139 -5.23 2.24 -20.40
CA TRP A 139 -4.04 3.03 -20.74
C TRP A 139 -3.62 2.84 -22.20
N SER A 140 -3.61 1.60 -22.69
CA SER A 140 -3.17 1.28 -24.06
C SER A 140 -4.13 1.83 -25.12
N ARG A 141 -5.42 1.94 -24.81
CA ARG A 141 -6.42 2.57 -25.69
C ARG A 141 -6.36 4.10 -25.66
N GLU A 142 -5.94 4.67 -24.53
CA GLU A 142 -5.82 6.12 -24.35
C GLU A 142 -4.55 6.69 -25.01
N ASN A 143 -3.48 5.89 -25.12
CA ASN A 143 -2.19 6.32 -25.64
C ASN A 143 -1.90 5.73 -27.03
N LYS A 144 -1.82 6.58 -28.06
CA LYS A 144 -1.62 6.15 -29.47
C LYS A 144 -0.30 5.43 -29.74
N ASP A 145 0.72 5.70 -28.95
CA ASP A 145 2.06 5.12 -29.01
C ASP A 145 2.29 4.04 -27.93
N ALA A 146 1.19 3.54 -27.34
CA ALA A 146 1.26 2.46 -26.36
C ALA A 146 1.91 1.22 -26.96
N SER A 147 2.96 0.76 -26.30
CA SER A 147 3.61 -0.52 -26.59
C SER A 147 4.09 -1.13 -25.26
N PHE A 148 4.35 -2.43 -25.27
CA PHE A 148 4.92 -3.09 -24.11
C PHE A 148 6.27 -2.49 -23.70
N MET A 149 7.10 -2.09 -24.67
CA MET A 149 8.37 -1.44 -24.39
C MET A 149 8.16 -0.07 -23.73
N LYS A 150 7.22 0.74 -24.24
CA LYS A 150 6.86 2.02 -23.62
C LYS A 150 6.35 1.82 -22.19
N PHE A 151 5.52 0.81 -21.96
CA PHE A 151 5.05 0.43 -20.63
C PHE A 151 6.21 0.18 -19.66
N LEU A 152 7.20 -0.64 -20.06
CA LEU A 152 8.37 -0.91 -19.23
C LEU A 152 9.24 0.34 -19.01
N GLN A 153 9.42 1.16 -20.05
CA GLN A 153 10.19 2.40 -19.97
C GLN A 153 9.56 3.39 -18.97
N GLU A 154 8.24 3.57 -19.01
CA GLU A 154 7.53 4.46 -18.08
C GLU A 154 7.68 3.99 -16.62
N ILE A 155 7.55 2.68 -16.37
CA ILE A 155 7.78 2.10 -15.04
C ILE A 155 9.22 2.32 -14.60
N TRP A 156 10.19 1.96 -15.45
CA TRP A 156 11.60 2.08 -15.13
C TRP A 156 12.02 3.53 -14.85
N SER A 157 11.49 4.50 -15.62
CA SER A 157 11.76 5.93 -15.42
C SER A 157 11.39 6.41 -14.01
N THR A 158 10.42 5.75 -13.39
CA THR A 158 9.92 6.07 -12.06
C THR A 158 10.70 5.31 -10.99
N VAL A 159 10.90 4.01 -11.17
CA VAL A 159 11.51 3.11 -10.17
C VAL A 159 13.03 3.28 -10.08
N ASN A 160 13.71 3.68 -11.16
CA ASN A 160 15.17 3.78 -11.19
C ASN A 160 15.70 4.69 -10.06
N PRO A 161 16.52 4.15 -9.13
CA PRO A 161 17.07 4.93 -8.02
C PRO A 161 18.18 5.88 -8.46
N PHE A 162 18.78 5.67 -9.64
CA PHE A 162 19.91 6.45 -10.16
C PHE A 162 19.49 7.66 -10.99
N SER A 163 18.19 7.85 -11.23
CA SER A 163 17.70 9.04 -11.93
C SER A 163 17.92 10.30 -11.08
N ALA A 164 18.39 11.38 -11.68
CA ALA A 164 18.56 12.66 -10.99
C ALA A 164 17.23 13.18 -10.42
N LYS A 165 17.13 13.26 -9.09
CA LYS A 165 15.96 13.73 -8.33
C LYS A 165 16.40 14.64 -7.19
N PRO A 166 15.57 15.60 -6.75
CA PRO A 166 15.87 16.37 -5.55
C PRO A 166 16.06 15.44 -4.33
N PRO A 167 16.97 15.76 -3.39
CA PRO A 167 17.30 14.90 -2.26
C PRO A 167 16.10 14.38 -1.45
N PRO A 168 15.03 15.17 -1.18
CA PRO A 168 13.88 14.67 -0.44
C PRO A 168 13.22 13.45 -1.10
N TYR A 169 13.03 13.45 -2.42
CA TYR A 169 12.44 12.32 -3.13
C TYR A 169 13.40 11.14 -3.26
N MET A 170 14.71 11.39 -3.36
CA MET A 170 15.71 10.32 -3.38
C MET A 170 15.72 9.56 -2.05
N ILE A 171 15.74 10.28 -0.93
CA ILE A 171 15.70 9.68 0.41
C ILE A 171 14.36 8.99 0.63
N PHE A 172 13.25 9.63 0.26
CA PHE A 172 11.91 9.04 0.38
C PHE A 172 11.76 7.78 -0.49
N GLN A 173 12.37 7.73 -1.67
CA GLN A 173 12.41 6.54 -2.50
C GLN A 173 13.26 5.42 -1.86
N ALA A 174 14.43 5.76 -1.28
CA ALA A 174 15.28 4.80 -0.58
C ALA A 174 14.57 4.18 0.65
N LEU A 175 13.82 4.98 1.41
CA LEU A 175 12.96 4.49 2.48
C LEU A 175 11.90 3.51 1.98
N GLY A 176 11.33 3.78 0.80
CA GLY A 176 10.40 2.86 0.14
C GLY A 176 11.07 1.52 -0.20
N PHE A 177 12.28 1.52 -0.76
CA PHE A 177 13.02 0.27 -0.99
C PHE A 177 13.32 -0.47 0.32
N ALA A 178 13.80 0.24 1.35
CA ALA A 178 14.06 -0.37 2.65
C ALA A 178 12.79 -0.99 3.26
N GLN A 179 11.67 -0.26 3.24
CA GLN A 179 10.38 -0.76 3.71
C GLN A 179 9.91 -1.99 2.91
N PHE A 180 10.08 -2.00 1.59
CA PHE A 180 9.70 -3.12 0.73
C PHE A 180 10.39 -4.41 1.19
N PHE A 181 11.73 -4.39 1.30
CA PHE A 181 12.49 -5.58 1.72
C PHE A 181 12.21 -5.97 3.17
N MET A 182 12.16 -5.00 4.08
CA MET A 182 11.87 -5.26 5.50
C MET A 182 10.49 -5.88 5.70
N SER A 183 9.50 -5.53 4.87
CA SER A 183 8.15 -6.09 4.98
C SER A 183 8.12 -7.62 4.80
N PHE A 184 8.99 -8.18 3.95
CA PHE A 184 9.06 -9.63 3.75
C PHE A 184 9.75 -10.39 4.87
N THR A 185 10.64 -9.74 5.62
CA THR A 185 11.41 -10.37 6.71
C THR A 185 10.83 -10.06 8.10
N ALA A 186 10.04 -8.99 8.22
CA ALA A 186 9.53 -8.49 9.50
C ALA A 186 8.75 -9.54 10.29
N THR A 187 7.85 -10.29 9.64
CA THR A 187 7.07 -11.32 10.34
C THR A 187 7.98 -12.38 10.97
N SER A 188 8.97 -12.88 10.23
CA SER A 188 9.93 -13.87 10.72
C SER A 188 10.75 -13.34 11.89
N ILE A 189 11.20 -12.07 11.83
CA ILE A 189 11.94 -11.40 12.92
C ILE A 189 11.05 -11.24 14.17
N LEU A 190 9.79 -10.86 13.99
CA LEU A 190 8.86 -10.66 15.10
C LEU A 190 8.48 -11.97 15.79
N MET A 191 8.39 -13.06 15.04
CA MET A 191 8.19 -14.40 15.59
C MET A 191 9.45 -14.90 16.32
N SER A 192 10.64 -14.77 15.72
CA SER A 192 11.88 -15.25 16.33
C SER A 192 12.28 -14.47 17.58
N SER A 193 11.90 -13.19 17.67
CA SER A 193 12.09 -12.35 18.86
C SER A 193 11.03 -12.55 19.94
N GLY A 194 10.02 -13.40 19.71
CA GLY A 194 8.93 -13.65 20.66
C GLY A 194 7.93 -12.51 20.82
N VAL A 195 8.01 -11.46 19.99
CA VAL A 195 7.05 -10.35 19.97
C VAL A 195 5.68 -10.82 19.48
N VAL A 196 5.68 -11.74 18.51
CA VAL A 196 4.51 -12.43 18.01
C VAL A 196 4.52 -13.88 18.53
N PRO A 197 3.41 -14.40 19.08
CA PRO A 197 3.37 -15.76 19.60
C PRO A 197 3.73 -16.80 18.54
N SER A 198 4.65 -17.71 18.86
CA SER A 198 5.01 -18.84 17.97
C SER A 198 3.83 -19.78 17.70
N THR A 199 2.79 -19.75 18.52
CA THR A 199 1.57 -20.56 18.37
C THR A 199 0.78 -20.26 17.10
N ILE A 200 1.02 -19.11 16.45
CA ILE A 200 0.35 -18.80 15.18
C ILE A 200 1.10 -19.37 13.97
N GLN A 201 2.31 -19.92 14.14
CA GLN A 201 3.13 -20.42 13.05
C GLN A 201 2.44 -21.61 12.36
N GLY A 202 2.44 -21.62 11.03
CA GLY A 202 1.74 -22.58 10.18
C GLY A 202 0.23 -22.37 10.09
N SER A 203 -0.33 -21.35 10.75
CA SER A 203 -1.78 -21.12 10.78
C SER A 203 -2.25 -20.04 9.81
N HIS A 204 -3.56 -19.99 9.58
CA HIS A 204 -4.22 -18.88 8.89
C HIS A 204 -4.00 -17.51 9.56
N THR A 205 -3.75 -17.51 10.88
CA THR A 205 -3.44 -16.27 11.61
C THR A 205 -2.06 -15.72 11.21
N GLU A 206 -1.07 -16.60 11.00
CA GLU A 206 0.20 -16.19 10.39
C GLU A 206 -0.01 -15.66 8.98
N GLY A 207 -0.84 -16.31 8.16
CA GLY A 207 -1.16 -15.84 6.82
C GLY A 207 -1.72 -14.43 6.80
N LEU A 208 -2.62 -14.11 7.73
CA LEU A 208 -3.18 -12.76 7.89
C LEU A 208 -2.14 -11.74 8.35
N LEU A 209 -1.28 -12.09 9.31
CA LEU A 209 -0.19 -11.22 9.74
C LEU A 209 0.79 -10.93 8.58
N ARG A 210 1.20 -11.98 7.86
CA ARG A 210 2.06 -11.82 6.67
C ARG A 210 1.36 -11.01 5.58
N SER A 211 0.05 -11.19 5.40
CA SER A 211 -0.75 -10.39 4.46
C SER A 211 -0.76 -8.91 4.82
N TYR A 212 -0.85 -8.57 6.10
CA TYR A 212 -0.67 -7.18 6.55
C TYR A 212 0.71 -6.64 6.18
N PHE A 213 1.80 -7.38 6.42
CA PHE A 213 3.13 -6.94 5.98
C PHE A 213 3.27 -6.87 4.45
N VAL A 214 2.57 -7.73 3.69
CA VAL A 214 2.49 -7.59 2.23
C VAL A 214 1.81 -6.28 1.84
N THR A 215 0.78 -5.84 2.56
CA THR A 215 0.17 -4.52 2.31
C THR A 215 1.17 -3.37 2.55
N MET A 216 2.01 -3.49 3.58
CA MET A 216 3.11 -2.55 3.84
C MET A 216 4.15 -2.55 2.71
N ALA A 217 4.44 -3.72 2.11
CA ALA A 217 5.30 -3.81 0.94
C ALA A 217 4.68 -3.13 -0.29
N VAL A 218 3.36 -3.27 -0.48
CA VAL A 218 2.63 -2.57 -1.56
C VAL A 218 2.65 -1.06 -1.35
N HIS A 219 2.46 -0.56 -0.12
CA HIS A 219 2.64 0.88 0.17
C HIS A 219 4.03 1.35 -0.19
N ALA A 220 5.04 0.54 0.11
CA ALA A 220 6.43 0.85 -0.20
C ALA A 220 6.66 0.97 -1.71
N VAL A 221 6.05 0.08 -2.52
CA VAL A 221 6.06 0.18 -3.98
C VAL A 221 5.39 1.47 -4.45
N LEU A 222 4.21 1.80 -3.89
CA LEU A 222 3.52 3.05 -4.23
C LEU A 222 4.34 4.29 -3.84
N GLN A 223 5.07 4.23 -2.73
CA GLN A 223 6.01 5.27 -2.30
C GLN A 223 7.20 5.41 -3.27
N ILE A 224 7.79 4.31 -3.71
CA ILE A 224 8.86 4.30 -4.72
C ILE A 224 8.36 4.95 -6.00
N LEU A 225 7.15 4.58 -6.45
CA LEU A 225 6.52 5.11 -7.65
C LEU A 225 6.20 6.60 -7.53
N ALA A 226 5.60 7.03 -6.43
CA ALA A 226 5.28 8.42 -6.17
C ALA A 226 6.52 9.31 -6.06
N SER A 227 7.57 8.83 -5.38
CA SER A 227 8.85 9.53 -5.27
C SER A 227 9.53 9.65 -6.64
N GLY A 228 9.45 8.58 -7.43
CA GLY A 228 9.93 8.53 -8.80
C GLY A 228 9.37 9.64 -9.68
N ALA A 229 8.07 9.89 -9.54
CA ALA A 229 7.34 10.93 -10.26
C ALA A 229 7.31 12.30 -9.56
N ARG A 230 8.03 12.47 -8.44
CA ARG A 230 8.07 13.72 -7.66
C ARG A 230 6.68 14.20 -7.21
N ASN A 231 5.87 13.26 -6.72
CA ASN A 231 4.53 13.53 -6.25
C ASN A 231 4.54 14.12 -4.82
N ASP A 232 4.23 15.41 -4.68
CA ASP A 232 4.17 16.11 -3.39
C ASP A 232 2.98 15.72 -2.51
N SER A 233 1.94 15.16 -3.10
CA SER A 233 0.74 14.74 -2.37
C SER A 233 0.96 13.44 -1.60
N PHE A 234 1.84 12.57 -2.10
CA PHE A 234 2.07 11.25 -1.51
C PHE A 234 2.74 11.30 -0.13
N PRO A 235 3.79 12.11 0.13
CA PRO A 235 4.32 12.30 1.49
C PRO A 235 3.25 12.79 2.48
N ILE A 236 2.34 13.67 2.04
CA ILE A 236 1.23 14.16 2.88
C ILE A 236 0.27 13.02 3.20
N ALA A 237 -0.10 12.20 2.21
CA ALA A 237 -0.94 11.02 2.41
C ALA A 237 -0.29 10.01 3.36
N SER A 238 1.01 9.77 3.16
CA SER A 238 1.85 8.88 3.96
C SER A 238 1.82 9.24 5.45
N VAL A 239 1.90 10.54 5.78
CA VAL A 239 1.75 11.01 7.17
C VAL A 239 0.28 10.92 7.61
N PHE A 240 -0.65 11.31 6.76
CA PHE A 240 -2.07 11.40 7.09
C PHE A 240 -2.66 10.06 7.53
N TYR A 241 -2.52 8.98 6.75
CA TYR A 241 -3.10 7.68 7.14
C TYR A 241 -2.42 7.11 8.37
N ARG A 242 -1.11 7.32 8.56
CA ARG A 242 -0.42 6.85 9.77
C ARG A 242 -1.00 7.46 11.04
N VAL A 243 -1.22 8.77 11.02
CA VAL A 243 -1.75 9.51 12.19
C VAL A 243 -3.23 9.24 12.41
N ILE A 244 -4.04 9.31 11.36
CA ILE A 244 -5.52 9.29 11.48
C ILE A 244 -6.08 7.87 11.50
N TRP A 245 -5.37 6.90 10.94
CA TRP A 245 -5.85 5.53 10.77
C TRP A 245 -4.99 4.51 11.50
N ASN A 246 -3.72 4.35 11.13
CA ASN A 246 -2.91 3.23 11.62
C ASN A 246 -2.62 3.28 13.12
N ILE A 247 -2.07 4.39 13.63
CA ILE A 247 -1.76 4.52 15.05
C ILE A 247 -3.03 4.29 15.92
N PRO A 248 -4.20 4.91 15.62
CA PRO A 248 -5.44 4.59 16.30
C PRO A 248 -5.84 3.11 16.23
N VAL A 249 -5.77 2.48 15.06
CA VAL A 249 -6.10 1.05 14.88
C VAL A 249 -5.18 0.17 15.72
N PHE A 250 -3.86 0.37 15.67
CA PHE A 250 -2.90 -0.42 16.44
C PHE A 250 -3.12 -0.26 17.95
N PHE A 251 -3.36 0.98 18.39
CA PHE A 251 -3.65 1.28 19.78
C PHE A 251 -4.92 0.56 20.26
N LEU A 252 -6.01 0.63 19.50
CA LEU A 252 -7.26 -0.04 19.82
C LEU A 252 -7.12 -1.57 19.85
N LEU A 253 -6.40 -2.15 18.88
CA LEU A 253 -6.13 -3.59 18.85
C LEU A 253 -5.29 -4.05 20.05
N ALA A 254 -4.34 -3.23 20.51
CA ALA A 254 -3.55 -3.51 21.70
C ALA A 254 -4.38 -3.40 22.99
N MET A 255 -5.22 -2.37 23.12
CA MET A 255 -6.10 -2.18 24.27
C MET A 255 -7.12 -3.29 24.44
N THR A 256 -7.65 -3.79 23.32
CA THR A 256 -8.64 -4.87 23.29
C THR A 256 -8.01 -6.27 23.26
N SER A 257 -6.69 -6.36 23.43
CA SER A 257 -5.92 -7.61 23.40
C SER A 257 -6.15 -8.46 22.13
N GLN A 258 -6.50 -7.81 21.02
CA GLN A 258 -6.71 -8.46 19.73
C GLN A 258 -5.38 -8.77 19.02
N ILE A 259 -4.31 -8.05 19.38
CA ILE A 259 -2.93 -8.33 18.96
C ILE A 259 -1.96 -8.18 20.14
N PRO A 260 -0.77 -8.80 20.11
CA PRO A 260 0.24 -8.61 21.14
C PRO A 260 0.63 -7.13 21.30
N ARG A 261 0.73 -6.65 22.54
CA ARG A 261 1.14 -5.27 22.84
C ARG A 261 2.51 -4.92 22.25
N GLY A 262 3.45 -5.87 22.28
CA GLY A 262 4.77 -5.72 21.69
C GLY A 262 4.70 -5.46 20.17
N LEU A 263 3.85 -6.19 19.45
CA LEU A 263 3.60 -5.98 18.03
C LEU A 263 3.05 -4.58 17.78
N ALA A 264 2.00 -4.19 18.52
CA ALA A 264 1.39 -2.86 18.37
C ALA A 264 2.40 -1.73 18.63
N ASN A 265 3.20 -1.84 19.69
CA ASN A 265 4.23 -0.86 20.02
C ASN A 265 5.26 -0.70 18.89
N ILE A 266 5.74 -1.81 18.31
CA ILE A 266 6.68 -1.77 17.19
C ILE A 266 6.06 -1.10 15.96
N LEU A 267 4.80 -1.43 15.63
CA LEU A 267 4.10 -0.81 14.50
C LEU A 267 3.89 0.70 14.72
N ILE A 268 3.55 1.12 15.93
CA ILE A 268 3.41 2.54 16.28
C ILE A 268 4.76 3.26 16.20
N ILE A 269 5.83 2.68 16.77
CA ILE A 269 7.18 3.26 16.71
C ILE A 269 7.62 3.41 15.25
N TYR A 270 7.39 2.37 14.44
CA TYR A 270 7.68 2.39 13.02
C TYR A 270 6.96 3.55 12.31
N ASP A 271 5.65 3.71 12.54
CA ASP A 271 4.87 4.79 11.92
C ASP A 271 5.30 6.17 12.40
N VAL A 272 5.59 6.34 13.70
CA VAL A 272 6.11 7.58 14.26
C VAL A 272 7.46 7.94 13.64
N MET A 273 8.37 6.97 13.49
CA MET A 273 9.66 7.19 12.81
C MET A 273 9.45 7.62 11.36
N PHE A 274 8.56 6.94 10.62
CA PHE A 274 8.24 7.31 9.25
C PHE A 274 7.65 8.72 9.14
N ILE A 275 6.76 9.09 10.06
CA ILE A 275 6.16 10.43 10.13
C ILE A 275 7.25 11.48 10.35
N VAL A 276 8.10 11.30 11.36
CA VAL A 276 9.17 12.26 11.70
C VAL A 276 10.11 12.46 10.51
N VAL A 277 10.59 11.37 9.91
CA VAL A 277 11.49 11.44 8.76
C VAL A 277 10.82 12.13 7.57
N THR A 278 9.58 11.76 7.24
CA THR A 278 8.84 12.37 6.12
C THR A 278 8.61 13.86 6.34
N VAL A 279 8.21 14.28 7.54
CA VAL A 279 8.01 15.69 7.87
C VAL A 279 9.33 16.46 7.78
N VAL A 280 10.44 15.94 8.32
CA VAL A 280 11.75 16.62 8.26
C VAL A 280 12.22 16.80 6.81
N LEU A 281 12.04 15.80 5.96
CA LEU A 281 12.45 15.87 4.55
C LEU A 281 11.67 16.93 3.76
N PHE A 282 10.34 16.97 3.94
CA PHE A 282 9.46 17.82 3.12
C PHE A 282 9.08 19.16 3.77
N ALA A 283 9.38 19.38 5.06
CA ALA A 283 9.24 20.68 5.71
C ALA A 283 10.36 21.67 5.30
N ARG A 284 11.55 21.17 4.93
CA ARG A 284 12.70 22.02 4.53
C ARG A 284 12.47 22.75 3.20
N GLU A 285 11.80 22.14 2.22
CA GLU A 285 11.53 22.78 0.92
C GLU A 285 10.59 23.99 1.00
N HIS A 286 9.63 23.98 1.95
CA HIS A 286 8.70 25.11 2.14
C HIS A 286 9.39 26.36 2.70
N ARG A 287 10.44 26.21 3.52
CA ARG A 287 11.19 27.38 4.03
C ARG A 287 12.13 28.01 3.01
N VAL A 288 12.60 27.25 2.02
CA VAL A 288 13.51 27.76 0.98
C VAL A 288 12.75 28.49 -0.12
N LYS A 289 11.50 28.10 -0.43
CA LYS A 289 10.65 28.81 -1.41
C LYS A 289 10.03 30.11 -0.91
N MET A 290 10.11 30.40 0.39
CA MET A 290 9.62 31.65 1.01
C MET A 290 10.74 32.64 1.35
N LYS A 291 11.98 32.35 0.96
CA LYS A 291 13.10 33.28 0.95
C LYS A 291 13.47 33.62 -0.49
#